data_AF-A0A821Z123-F1
#
_entry.id   AF-A0A821Z123-F1
#
_cell.length_a   1.000
_cell.length_b   1.000
_cell.length_c   1.000
_cell.angle_alpha   90.00
_cell.angle_beta   90.00
_cell.angle_gamma   90.00
#
_symmetry.space_group_name_H-M   'P 1'
#
loop_
_entity.id
_entity.type
_entity.pdbx_description
1 polymer ?
#
loop_
_entity_poly.entity_id
_entity_poly.type
_entity_poly.pdbx_seq_one_letter_code
_entity_poly.pdbx_strand_id
1 'polypeptide(L)'
;MSVVGLHMLSQLQTLLMIAKHTDASVPFRNINVMFSGDFLQFAPVRNMALYSDVIPPITDTNDSKKQIKDKNTQRQIQYRVERALWTHVNTVITLTRQMRVEDPDFLAIQNHIHFARLSNTFLKLKRKKSIIPVKRVQLRFVSVFAFATHQCQGKTFDRILIDLIFSPERRRNEVALPYVPISRCKWLVDLVFLRDFPLLSIQIKPTQEQLSELVRLNTINDITKDLFIDYNSQFCKIPNVDVAINIQQ
;
A
#
# COMPACT_ATOMS: atom_id res chain seq x y z
N MET A 1 -5.82 0.50 -2.06
CA MET A 1 -5.31 1.66 -2.82
C MET A 1 -3.93 1.47 -3.42
N SER A 2 -2.96 0.84 -2.74
CA SER A 2 -1.60 0.71 -3.31
C SER A 2 -1.51 0.06 -4.69
N VAL A 3 -2.47 -0.79 -5.06
CA VAL A 3 -2.50 -1.50 -6.36
C VAL A 3 -3.18 -0.66 -7.46
N VAL A 4 -3.88 0.42 -7.10
CA VAL A 4 -4.50 1.34 -8.06
C VAL A 4 -3.43 2.30 -8.54
N GLY A 5 -3.18 2.34 -9.84
CA GLY A 5 -2.24 3.29 -10.42
C GLY A 5 -2.91 4.55 -10.95
N LEU A 6 -2.12 5.62 -11.10
CA LEU A 6 -2.56 6.94 -11.58
C LEU A 6 -3.34 6.86 -12.90
N HIS A 7 -2.88 6.03 -13.84
CA HIS A 7 -3.55 5.86 -15.13
C HIS A 7 -4.97 5.27 -15.01
N MET A 8 -5.22 4.40 -14.03
CA MET A 8 -6.56 3.84 -13.83
C MET A 8 -7.54 4.90 -13.30
N LEU A 9 -7.04 5.80 -12.44
CA LEU A 9 -7.83 6.90 -11.91
C LEU A 9 -8.26 7.88 -13.00
N SER A 10 -7.37 8.13 -13.97
CA SER A 10 -7.63 9.01 -15.10
C SER A 10 -8.60 8.42 -16.12
N GLN A 11 -8.47 7.12 -16.38
CA GLN A 11 -9.46 6.37 -17.15
C GLN A 11 -10.84 6.45 -16.50
N LEU A 12 -10.92 6.26 -15.18
CA LEU A 12 -12.18 6.40 -14.44
C LEU A 12 -12.77 7.81 -14.59
N GLN A 13 -11.98 8.86 -14.34
CA GLN A 13 -12.42 10.25 -14.52
C GLN A 13 -12.90 10.53 -15.96
N THR A 14 -12.19 10.00 -16.96
CA THR A 14 -12.55 10.17 -18.38
C THR A 14 -13.86 9.47 -18.70
N LEU A 15 -14.06 8.23 -18.22
CA LEU A 15 -15.32 7.50 -18.39
C LEU A 15 -16.47 8.23 -17.71
N LEU A 16 -16.26 8.77 -16.51
CA LEU A 16 -17.28 9.57 -15.81
C LEU A 16 -17.61 10.87 -16.54
N MET A 17 -16.61 11.52 -17.15
CA MET A 17 -16.82 12.71 -17.97
C MET A 17 -17.70 12.39 -19.18
N ILE A 18 -17.38 11.31 -19.90
CA ILE A 18 -18.16 10.87 -21.07
C ILE A 18 -19.59 10.50 -20.64
N ALA A 19 -19.74 9.71 -19.57
CA ALA A 19 -21.03 9.20 -19.14
C ALA A 19 -21.97 10.29 -18.59
N LYS A 20 -21.43 11.31 -17.91
CA LYS A 20 -22.23 12.37 -17.28
C LYS A 20 -22.30 13.68 -18.07
N HIS A 21 -21.62 13.79 -19.21
CA HIS A 21 -21.57 15.01 -20.03
C HIS A 21 -21.35 16.29 -19.21
N THR A 22 -20.44 16.22 -18.25
CA THR A 22 -20.17 17.30 -17.29
C THR A 22 -18.70 17.67 -17.38
N ASP A 23 -18.38 18.97 -17.26
CA ASP A 23 -17.17 19.55 -16.65
C ASP A 23 -15.81 19.04 -17.18
N ALA A 24 -14.69 19.77 -17.16
CA ALA A 24 -13.40 19.11 -16.88
C ALA A 24 -12.98 19.29 -15.41
N SER A 25 -13.43 20.40 -14.82
CA SER A 25 -13.02 20.95 -13.52
C SER A 25 -13.51 20.19 -12.29
N VAL A 26 -14.67 19.52 -12.35
CA VAL A 26 -15.27 18.88 -11.16
C VAL A 26 -14.68 17.47 -10.94
N PRO A 27 -13.91 17.22 -9.87
CA PRO A 27 -13.35 15.88 -9.62
C PRO A 27 -14.45 14.84 -9.45
N PHE A 28 -14.30 13.67 -10.07
CA PHE A 28 -15.22 12.54 -10.05
C PHE A 28 -16.70 12.85 -10.37
N ARG A 29 -17.00 14.02 -10.96
CA ARG A 29 -18.33 14.45 -11.40
C ARG A 29 -19.43 14.24 -10.34
N ASN A 30 -19.17 14.75 -9.13
CA ASN A 30 -20.06 14.64 -7.97
C ASN A 30 -20.45 13.20 -7.60
N ILE A 31 -19.59 12.23 -7.91
CA ILE A 31 -19.70 10.89 -7.34
C ILE A 31 -18.88 10.88 -6.05
N ASN A 32 -19.52 10.46 -4.96
CA ASN A 32 -18.82 10.16 -3.73
C ASN A 32 -17.97 8.92 -3.95
N VAL A 33 -16.66 9.11 -4.08
CA VAL A 33 -15.71 8.01 -4.25
C VAL A 33 -15.02 7.74 -2.92
N MET A 34 -15.18 6.53 -2.41
CA MET A 34 -14.47 6.07 -1.21
C MET A 34 -13.28 5.22 -1.63
N PHE A 35 -12.09 5.61 -1.15
CA PHE A 35 -10.86 4.89 -1.37
C PHE A 35 -10.41 4.19 -0.08
N SER A 36 -9.98 2.93 -0.16
CA SER A 36 -9.48 2.19 0.99
C SER A 36 -8.27 1.32 0.66
N GLY A 37 -7.32 1.25 1.60
CA GLY A 37 -6.14 0.39 1.54
C GLY A 37 -4.92 1.05 2.14
N ASP A 38 -3.77 0.43 1.91
CA ASP A 38 -2.52 0.70 2.62
C ASP A 38 -1.38 0.84 1.60
N PHE A 39 -0.67 1.97 1.65
CA PHE A 39 0.38 2.35 0.70
C PHE A 39 1.72 1.64 0.90
N LEU A 40 1.90 0.94 2.02
CA LEU A 40 3.07 0.10 2.28
C LEU A 40 2.90 -1.33 1.75
N GLN A 41 1.73 -1.66 1.19
CA GLN A 41 1.51 -2.89 0.42
C GLN A 41 1.98 -2.75 -1.03
N PHE A 42 1.74 -3.76 -1.86
CA PHE A 42 2.24 -3.80 -3.23
C PHE A 42 1.79 -2.59 -4.04
N ALA A 43 2.75 -1.94 -4.68
CA ALA A 43 2.51 -0.89 -5.66
C ALA A 43 1.78 -1.45 -6.90
N PRO A 44 1.22 -0.60 -7.76
CA PRO A 44 0.49 -1.04 -8.94
C PRO A 44 1.40 -1.79 -9.91
N VAL A 45 0.90 -2.88 -10.50
CA VAL A 45 1.66 -3.64 -11.49
C VAL A 45 1.74 -2.85 -12.79
N ARG A 46 2.97 -2.52 -13.23
CA ARG A 46 3.23 -1.82 -14.50
C ARG A 46 2.57 -0.44 -14.62
N ASN A 47 2.28 0.23 -13.50
CA ASN A 47 1.69 1.57 -13.48
C ASN A 47 2.35 2.40 -12.38
N MET A 48 2.27 3.73 -12.45
CA MET A 48 2.77 4.61 -11.39
C MET A 48 1.83 4.56 -10.20
N ALA A 49 2.41 4.47 -9.01
CA ALA A 49 1.67 4.52 -7.76
C ALA A 49 1.09 5.91 -7.53
N LEU A 50 0.00 5.98 -6.76
CA LEU A 50 -0.66 7.25 -6.47
C LEU A 50 0.25 8.22 -5.71
N TYR A 51 1.17 7.70 -4.90
CA TYR A 51 2.17 8.47 -4.14
C TYR A 51 3.39 8.87 -4.96
N SER A 52 3.54 8.40 -6.20
CA SER A 52 4.75 8.68 -6.98
C SER A 52 4.83 10.16 -7.34
N ASP A 53 5.97 10.76 -7.04
CA ASP A 53 6.24 12.14 -7.42
C ASP A 53 6.60 12.17 -8.92
N VAL A 54 5.92 13.03 -9.66
CA VAL A 54 5.97 13.05 -11.13
C VAL A 54 7.25 13.73 -11.66
N ILE A 55 8.19 14.09 -10.80
CA ILE A 55 9.32 14.98 -11.14
C ILE A 55 10.65 14.24 -11.01
N PRO A 56 11.37 13.89 -12.10
CA PRO A 56 12.81 14.05 -12.10
C PRO A 56 13.12 15.56 -12.17
N PRO A 57 14.10 16.08 -11.40
CA PRO A 57 14.47 17.48 -11.49
C PRO A 57 14.80 17.82 -12.94
N ILE A 58 14.30 18.96 -13.41
CA ILE A 58 14.78 19.59 -14.64
C ILE A 58 16.23 19.95 -14.33
N THR A 59 17.17 19.05 -14.64
CA THR A 59 18.57 19.45 -14.74
C THR A 59 18.65 20.27 -16.02
N ASP A 60 18.80 21.58 -15.85
CA ASP A 60 19.20 22.52 -16.90
C ASP A 60 20.63 22.19 -17.34
N THR A 61 20.83 21.03 -17.96
CA THR A 61 22.01 20.77 -18.78
C THR A 61 21.64 21.20 -20.18
N ASN A 62 22.04 22.42 -20.48
CA ASN A 62 22.19 22.96 -21.82
C ASN A 62 23.03 22.01 -22.66
N ASP A 63 22.44 20.98 -23.28
CA ASP A 63 23.02 20.39 -24.47
C ASP A 63 22.01 19.49 -25.23
N SER A 64 21.61 20.00 -26.39
CA SER A 64 21.77 19.26 -27.64
C SER A 64 21.20 17.82 -27.71
N LYS A 65 19.86 17.66 -27.70
CA LYS A 65 19.14 16.54 -28.38
C LYS A 65 17.62 16.81 -28.47
N LYS A 66 17.28 17.64 -29.45
CA LYS A 66 15.94 18.10 -29.81
C LYS A 66 15.30 17.10 -30.78
N GLN A 67 14.79 15.95 -30.28
CA GLN A 67 13.81 15.11 -31.01
C GLN A 67 13.17 13.95 -30.20
N ILE A 68 13.52 13.71 -28.93
CA ILE A 68 12.87 12.70 -28.05
C ILE A 68 11.86 13.33 -27.06
N LYS A 69 11.66 14.67 -27.09
CA LYS A 69 11.01 15.43 -26.01
C LYS A 69 9.47 15.40 -26.00
N ASP A 70 8.76 15.14 -27.09
CA ASP A 70 7.31 15.40 -27.12
C ASP A 70 6.45 14.31 -26.44
N LYS A 71 6.76 13.02 -26.66
CA LYS A 71 6.01 11.91 -26.02
C LYS A 71 6.24 11.82 -24.51
N ASN A 72 7.42 12.18 -24.03
CA ASN A 72 7.70 12.26 -22.59
C ASN A 72 6.97 13.44 -21.96
N THR A 73 6.85 14.57 -22.66
CA THR A 73 6.13 15.75 -22.16
C THR A 73 4.64 15.47 -22.00
N GLN A 74 3.97 14.83 -22.97
CA GLN A 74 2.55 14.52 -22.86
C GLN A 74 2.25 13.52 -21.74
N ARG A 75 3.07 12.46 -21.61
CA ARG A 75 2.92 11.50 -20.50
C ARG A 75 3.17 12.16 -19.14
N GLN A 76 4.15 13.05 -19.02
CA GLN A 76 4.42 13.78 -17.80
C GLN A 76 3.26 14.73 -17.45
N ILE A 77 2.74 15.48 -18.42
CA ILE A 77 1.54 16.32 -18.22
C ILE A 77 0.37 15.46 -17.75
N GLN A 78 0.14 14.33 -18.40
CA GLN A 78 -0.89 13.39 -18.00
C GLN A 78 -0.70 12.99 -16.54
N TYR A 79 0.46 12.45 -16.14
CA TYR A 79 0.70 12.07 -14.74
C TYR A 79 0.50 13.21 -13.74
N ARG A 80 0.83 14.46 -14.10
CA ARG A 80 0.56 15.63 -13.24
C ARG A 80 -0.94 15.86 -13.03
N VAL A 81 -1.74 15.72 -14.09
CA VAL A 81 -3.21 15.80 -14.00
C VAL A 81 -3.76 14.64 -13.16
N GLU A 82 -3.23 13.43 -13.35
CA GLU A 82 -3.65 12.24 -12.60
C GLU A 82 -3.32 12.36 -11.10
N ARG A 83 -2.13 12.88 -10.78
CA ARG A 83 -1.71 13.17 -9.40
C ARG A 83 -2.54 14.30 -8.81
N ALA A 84 -2.84 15.35 -9.58
CA ALA A 84 -3.70 16.45 -9.13
C ALA A 84 -5.09 15.93 -8.74
N LEU A 85 -5.66 15.00 -9.50
CA LEU A 85 -6.95 14.37 -9.16
C LEU A 85 -6.89 13.65 -7.81
N TRP A 86 -5.79 12.95 -7.52
CA TRP A 86 -5.59 12.31 -6.22
C TRP A 86 -5.38 13.30 -5.07
N THR A 87 -4.69 14.43 -5.31
CA THR A 87 -4.50 15.45 -4.27
C THR A 87 -5.80 16.19 -3.90
N HIS A 88 -6.86 16.08 -4.70
CA HIS A 88 -8.19 16.62 -4.34
C HIS A 88 -8.88 15.85 -3.20
N VAL A 89 -8.35 14.70 -2.77
CA VAL A 89 -8.89 13.99 -1.59
C VAL A 89 -8.65 14.85 -0.35
N ASN A 90 -9.76 15.30 0.25
CA ASN A 90 -9.80 16.22 1.40
C ASN A 90 -10.19 15.54 2.71
N THR A 91 -10.78 14.34 2.66
CA THR A 91 -11.21 13.59 3.84
C THR A 91 -10.43 12.30 3.91
N VAL A 92 -9.75 12.07 5.04
CA VAL A 92 -9.00 10.85 5.31
C VAL A 92 -9.33 10.38 6.70
N ILE A 93 -9.54 9.06 6.83
CA ILE A 93 -9.78 8.41 8.11
C ILE A 93 -8.77 7.27 8.24
N THR A 94 -7.90 7.38 9.24
CA THR A 94 -6.90 6.35 9.55
C THR A 94 -7.48 5.33 10.52
N LEU A 95 -7.54 4.07 10.09
CA LEU A 95 -7.93 2.95 10.95
C LEU A 95 -6.69 2.45 11.73
N THR A 96 -6.69 2.63 13.05
CA THR A 96 -5.53 2.31 13.91
C THR A 96 -5.56 0.88 14.44
N ARG A 97 -6.75 0.29 14.61
CA ARG A 97 -6.91 -1.04 15.21
C ARG A 97 -6.83 -2.13 14.13
N GLN A 98 -5.83 -3.01 14.24
CA GLN A 98 -5.74 -4.21 13.42
C GLN A 98 -6.61 -5.33 14.02
N MET A 99 -7.64 -5.76 13.28
CA MET A 99 -8.57 -6.82 13.73
C MET A 99 -8.12 -8.24 13.34
N ARG A 100 -7.06 -8.38 12.54
CA ARG A 100 -6.60 -9.70 12.04
C ARG A 100 -5.77 -10.47 13.05
N VAL A 101 -4.82 -9.80 13.69
CA VAL A 101 -3.85 -10.42 14.60
C VAL A 101 -4.41 -10.32 16.01
N GLU A 102 -4.50 -11.48 16.66
CA GLU A 102 -5.04 -11.61 18.02
C GLU A 102 -3.91 -11.58 19.07
N ASP A 103 -2.68 -11.92 18.65
CA ASP A 103 -1.47 -11.93 19.47
C ASP A 103 -0.81 -10.53 19.55
N PRO A 104 -0.74 -9.90 20.75
CA PRO A 104 -0.17 -8.56 20.90
C PRO A 104 1.34 -8.51 20.62
N ASP A 105 2.09 -9.56 20.92
CA ASP A 105 3.55 -9.60 20.69
C ASP A 105 3.84 -9.75 19.20
N PHE A 106 3.07 -10.59 18.51
CA PHE A 106 3.17 -10.71 17.06
C PHE A 106 2.71 -9.44 16.34
N LEU A 107 1.69 -8.75 16.85
CA LEU A 107 1.26 -7.45 16.33
C LEU A 107 2.39 -6.42 16.42
N ALA A 108 3.12 -6.38 17.54
CA ALA A 108 4.28 -5.51 17.69
C ALA A 108 5.37 -5.83 16.67
N ILE A 109 5.67 -7.11 16.44
CA ILE A 109 6.62 -7.55 15.40
C ILE A 109 6.15 -7.11 14.00
N GLN A 110 4.88 -7.30 13.66
CA GLN A 110 4.33 -6.87 12.37
C GLN A 110 4.44 -5.36 12.18
N ASN A 111 4.14 -4.57 13.22
CA ASN A 111 4.28 -3.12 13.18
C ASN A 111 5.74 -2.70 13.01
N HIS A 112 6.68 -3.38 13.68
CA HIS A 112 8.10 -3.13 13.49
C HIS A 112 8.58 -3.46 12.07
N ILE A 113 8.06 -4.52 11.44
CA ILE A 113 8.37 -4.84 10.04
C ILE A 113 7.74 -3.81 9.10
N HIS A 114 6.49 -3.43 9.35
CA HIS A 114 5.74 -2.45 8.57
C HIS A 114 6.45 -1.09 8.53
N PHE A 115 7.00 -0.64 9.67
CA PHE A 115 7.74 0.62 9.79
C PHE A 115 9.27 0.46 9.73
N ALA A 116 9.77 -0.73 9.42
CA ALA A 116 11.20 -1.06 9.36
C ALA A 116 12.02 -0.66 10.61
N ARG A 117 11.51 -0.94 11.82
CA ARG A 117 12.05 -0.52 13.14
C ARG A 117 12.72 -1.63 13.98
N LEU A 118 13.02 -2.81 13.42
CA LEU A 118 13.53 -3.95 14.20
C LEU A 118 14.95 -3.76 14.78
N SER A 119 15.11 -4.04 16.07
CA SER A 119 16.39 -4.21 16.78
C SER A 119 16.78 -5.71 16.95
N ASN A 120 18.05 -5.99 17.25
CA ASN A 120 18.80 -7.24 17.00
C ASN A 120 18.41 -8.52 17.78
N THR A 121 17.18 -8.70 18.23
CA THR A 121 16.82 -9.93 18.98
C THR A 121 15.70 -10.70 18.30
N PHE A 122 15.79 -12.03 18.39
CA PHE A 122 14.80 -13.07 18.03
C PHE A 122 14.96 -13.76 16.65
N LEU A 123 15.48 -15.01 16.72
CA LEU A 123 15.03 -16.27 16.05
C LEU A 123 16.15 -17.15 15.43
N LYS A 124 16.22 -18.43 15.81
CA LYS A 124 17.02 -19.53 15.19
C LYS A 124 16.33 -20.90 15.34
N LEU A 125 15.99 -21.64 14.26
CA LEU A 125 15.55 -23.06 14.31
C LEU A 125 15.83 -23.84 12.98
N LYS A 126 15.91 -25.20 13.05
CA LYS A 126 16.63 -26.15 12.12
C LYS A 126 15.78 -26.89 11.04
N ARG A 127 16.49 -27.51 10.06
CA ARG A 127 16.15 -27.97 8.66
C ARG A 127 15.80 -29.47 8.42
N LYS A 128 15.23 -29.81 7.23
CA LYS A 128 15.58 -30.97 6.33
C LYS A 128 15.04 -30.77 4.88
N LYS A 129 15.64 -31.37 3.82
CA LYS A 129 15.51 -30.95 2.39
C LYS A 129 15.57 -32.12 1.35
N SER A 130 14.83 -32.04 0.23
CA SER A 130 15.20 -32.52 -1.14
C SER A 130 14.20 -32.01 -2.23
N ILE A 131 14.62 -31.87 -3.52
CA ILE A 131 13.88 -31.26 -4.67
C ILE A 131 14.10 -32.07 -5.97
N ILE A 132 13.07 -32.20 -6.83
CA ILE A 132 13.09 -32.63 -8.25
C ILE A 132 12.18 -31.69 -9.08
N PRO A 133 12.54 -31.27 -10.32
CA PRO A 133 11.73 -30.34 -11.13
C PRO A 133 10.71 -31.02 -12.07
N VAL A 134 9.51 -30.42 -12.24
CA VAL A 134 8.42 -30.86 -13.16
C VAL A 134 7.69 -29.64 -13.77
N LYS A 135 7.13 -29.78 -14.98
CA LYS A 135 6.29 -28.78 -15.72
C LYS A 135 4.82 -29.24 -15.80
N ARG A 136 3.81 -28.33 -15.80
CA ARG A 136 2.37 -28.66 -15.86
C ARG A 136 1.50 -27.68 -16.71
N VAL A 137 0.42 -28.20 -17.31
CA VAL A 137 -0.72 -27.51 -17.95
C VAL A 137 -2.03 -27.86 -17.18
N GLN A 138 -2.94 -26.91 -16.86
CA GLN A 138 -4.11 -27.18 -15.96
C GLN A 138 -5.34 -26.22 -16.12
N LEU A 139 -6.55 -26.75 -15.81
CA LEU A 139 -7.88 -26.10 -15.61
C LEU A 139 -7.94 -25.11 -14.41
N ARG A 140 -8.90 -24.16 -14.36
CA ARG A 140 -9.06 -23.09 -13.32
C ARG A 140 -9.47 -23.58 -11.91
N PHE A 141 -8.77 -24.59 -11.38
CA PHE A 141 -8.65 -24.86 -9.95
C PHE A 141 -7.23 -24.52 -9.53
N VAL A 142 -7.04 -23.68 -8.52
CA VAL A 142 -5.69 -23.38 -8.00
C VAL A 142 -5.38 -24.39 -6.91
N SER A 143 -4.43 -25.29 -7.18
CA SER A 143 -3.87 -26.18 -6.16
C SER A 143 -3.15 -25.33 -5.11
N VAL A 144 -3.68 -25.25 -3.89
CA VAL A 144 -3.18 -24.38 -2.81
C VAL A 144 -1.96 -25.02 -2.12
N PHE A 145 -0.91 -25.36 -2.88
CA PHE A 145 0.38 -25.77 -2.30
C PHE A 145 1.39 -24.62 -2.24
N ALA A 146 1.29 -23.65 -3.13
CA ALA A 146 2.09 -22.44 -3.11
C ALA A 146 1.39 -21.30 -3.87
N PHE A 147 1.56 -20.07 -3.41
CA PHE A 147 1.04 -18.88 -4.04
C PHE A 147 2.08 -17.77 -4.03
N ALA A 148 2.06 -16.93 -5.07
CA ALA A 148 2.96 -15.78 -5.13
C ALA A 148 2.54 -14.73 -4.09
N THR A 149 3.50 -13.99 -3.54
CA THR A 149 3.27 -12.97 -2.50
C THR A 149 2.18 -11.96 -2.88
N HIS A 150 2.13 -11.55 -4.15
CA HIS A 150 1.12 -10.63 -4.66
C HIS A 150 -0.31 -11.23 -4.66
N GLN A 151 -0.45 -12.55 -4.74
CA GLN A 151 -1.75 -13.24 -4.69
C GLN A 151 -2.26 -13.43 -3.25
N CYS A 152 -1.39 -13.22 -2.25
CA CYS A 152 -1.72 -13.27 -0.84
C CYS A 152 -2.42 -12.01 -0.34
N GLN A 153 -2.27 -10.89 -1.05
CA GLN A 153 -2.77 -9.59 -0.59
C GLN A 153 -4.29 -9.64 -0.38
N GLY A 154 -4.74 -9.12 0.76
CA GLY A 154 -6.15 -9.11 1.14
C GLY A 154 -6.69 -10.44 1.68
N LYS A 155 -5.91 -11.53 1.65
CA LYS A 155 -6.29 -12.83 2.24
C LYS A 155 -5.78 -12.96 3.68
N THR A 156 -6.39 -13.86 4.43
CA THR A 156 -5.95 -14.30 5.75
C THR A 156 -5.74 -15.81 5.69
N PHE A 157 -4.65 -16.31 6.26
CA PHE A 157 -4.34 -17.75 6.30
C PHE A 157 -4.16 -18.19 7.74
N ASP A 158 -4.61 -19.41 8.03
CA ASP A 158 -4.42 -20.01 9.35
C ASP A 158 -2.96 -20.35 9.60
N ARG A 159 -2.25 -20.89 8.59
CA ARG A 159 -0.81 -21.19 8.61
C ARG A 159 -0.15 -20.84 7.29
N ILE A 160 1.08 -20.33 7.33
CA ILE A 160 1.82 -19.96 6.14
C ILE A 160 3.30 -20.36 6.22
N LEU A 161 3.82 -20.82 5.09
CA LEU A 161 5.24 -21.06 4.87
C LEU A 161 5.77 -19.99 3.90
N ILE A 162 6.68 -19.13 4.36
CA ILE A 162 7.20 -17.98 3.59
C ILE A 162 8.67 -18.16 3.26
N ASP A 163 9.05 -17.79 2.05
CA ASP A 163 10.45 -17.67 1.63
C ASP A 163 10.82 -16.20 1.42
N LEU A 164 11.71 -15.67 2.27
CA LEU A 164 12.14 -14.26 2.27
C LEU A 164 13.50 -14.03 1.59
N ILE A 165 13.95 -14.98 0.78
CA ILE A 165 15.15 -14.80 -0.06
C ILE A 165 14.73 -14.20 -1.39
N PHE A 166 15.02 -12.91 -1.54
CA PHE A 166 14.75 -12.17 -2.77
C PHE A 166 15.98 -12.17 -3.68
N SER A 167 15.79 -12.47 -4.97
CA SER A 167 16.86 -12.36 -5.97
C SER A 167 17.36 -10.90 -6.03
N PRO A 168 18.68 -10.63 -6.14
CA PRO A 168 19.23 -9.28 -6.11
C PRO A 168 18.62 -8.33 -7.16
N GLU A 169 18.25 -8.84 -8.34
CA GLU A 169 17.55 -8.05 -9.39
C GLU A 169 16.12 -7.66 -9.02
N ARG A 170 15.48 -8.38 -8.09
CA ARG A 170 14.12 -8.11 -7.60
C ARG A 170 14.11 -7.35 -6.28
N ARG A 171 15.27 -6.93 -5.74
CA ARG A 171 15.35 -5.97 -4.62
C ARG A 171 15.01 -4.57 -5.10
N ARG A 172 13.83 -4.39 -5.68
CA ARG A 172 13.19 -3.07 -5.59
C ARG A 172 12.89 -2.89 -4.11
N ASN A 173 13.14 -1.69 -3.58
CA ASN A 173 12.94 -1.32 -2.18
C ASN A 173 11.44 -1.33 -1.82
N GLU A 174 10.80 -2.48 -1.96
CA GLU A 174 9.38 -2.69 -1.76
C GLU A 174 9.19 -3.33 -0.40
N VAL A 175 8.88 -2.49 0.60
CA VAL A 175 8.49 -2.89 1.96
C VAL A 175 7.41 -3.97 1.95
N ALA A 176 6.55 -3.94 0.93
CA ALA A 176 5.49 -4.90 0.69
C ALA A 176 5.98 -6.36 0.58
N LEU A 177 7.19 -6.60 0.06
CA LEU A 177 7.70 -7.95 -0.19
C LEU A 177 7.80 -8.80 1.09
N PRO A 178 8.43 -8.32 2.17
CA PRO A 178 8.40 -9.01 3.48
C PRO A 178 7.08 -8.76 4.23
N TYR A 179 6.51 -7.55 4.17
CA TYR A 179 5.36 -7.19 5.01
C TYR A 179 4.06 -7.91 4.62
N VAL A 180 3.72 -7.95 3.33
CA VAL A 180 2.45 -8.51 2.87
C VAL A 180 2.28 -9.98 3.25
N PRO A 181 3.25 -10.89 3.04
CA PRO A 181 3.04 -12.30 3.36
C PRO A 181 3.07 -12.56 4.87
N ILE A 182 3.88 -11.83 5.63
CA ILE A 182 3.94 -11.97 7.10
C ILE A 182 2.60 -11.53 7.73
N SER A 183 2.02 -10.44 7.24
CA SER A 183 0.74 -9.89 7.74
C SER A 183 -0.51 -10.73 7.41
N ARG A 184 -0.35 -11.91 6.79
CA ARG A 184 -1.49 -12.78 6.44
C ARG A 184 -1.88 -13.76 7.52
N CYS A 185 -1.01 -14.01 8.50
CA CYS A 185 -1.29 -14.90 9.62
C CYS A 185 -1.77 -14.13 10.86
N LYS A 186 -2.51 -14.84 11.71
CA LYS A 186 -3.05 -14.30 12.97
C LYS A 186 -2.05 -14.39 14.13
N TRP A 187 -1.21 -15.42 14.13
CA TRP A 187 -0.29 -15.75 15.21
C TRP A 187 1.12 -15.99 14.67
N LEU A 188 2.15 -15.75 15.50
CA LEU A 188 3.54 -16.01 15.11
C LEU A 188 3.83 -17.50 14.98
N VAL A 189 3.20 -18.34 15.82
CA VAL A 189 3.39 -19.81 15.81
C VAL A 189 2.94 -20.46 14.49
N ASP A 190 2.02 -19.81 13.79
CA ASP A 190 1.49 -20.26 12.51
C ASP A 190 2.31 -19.79 11.30
N LEU A 191 3.33 -18.97 11.56
CA LEU A 191 4.26 -18.46 10.56
C LEU A 191 5.55 -19.27 10.58
N VAL A 192 5.86 -19.91 9.46
CA VAL A 192 7.11 -20.66 9.28
C VAL A 192 7.92 -20.03 8.14
N PHE A 193 9.19 -19.74 8.39
CA PHE A 193 10.12 -19.35 7.33
C PHE A 193 10.78 -20.58 6.72
N LEU A 194 10.79 -20.65 5.39
CA LEU A 194 11.36 -21.77 4.66
C LEU A 194 12.88 -21.88 4.87
N ARG A 195 13.57 -20.75 5.00
CA ARG A 195 15.04 -20.64 5.06
C ARG A 195 15.47 -19.45 5.90
N ASP A 196 16.68 -19.52 6.46
CA ASP A 196 17.36 -18.35 7.02
C ASP A 196 17.48 -17.26 5.96
N PHE A 197 17.21 -16.02 6.36
CA PHE A 197 17.27 -14.86 5.49
C PHE A 197 18.05 -13.74 6.19
N PRO A 198 18.72 -12.85 5.45
CA PRO A 198 19.38 -11.70 6.06
C PRO A 198 18.33 -10.77 6.66
N LEU A 199 18.59 -10.22 7.86
CA LEU A 199 17.68 -9.25 8.51
C LEU A 199 17.36 -8.04 7.61
N LEU A 200 18.28 -7.69 6.70
CA LEU A 200 18.06 -6.67 5.68
C LEU A 200 16.85 -6.96 4.77
N SER A 201 16.44 -8.22 4.60
CA SER A 201 15.25 -8.60 3.82
C SER A 201 13.94 -8.11 4.46
N ILE A 202 13.92 -7.87 5.77
CA ILE A 202 12.74 -7.39 6.51
C ILE A 202 12.89 -5.93 6.97
N GLN A 203 14.11 -5.39 7.00
CA GLN A 203 14.41 -3.98 7.32
C GLN A 203 14.38 -3.07 6.08
N ILE A 204 13.57 -3.42 5.08
CA ILE A 204 13.41 -2.58 3.88
C ILE A 204 12.66 -1.32 4.30
N LYS A 205 13.29 -0.16 4.15
CA LYS A 205 12.67 1.13 4.47
C LYS A 205 11.67 1.54 3.38
N PRO A 206 10.55 2.17 3.75
CA PRO A 206 9.68 2.83 2.79
C PRO A 206 10.44 3.86 1.96
N THR A 207 10.03 4.01 0.71
CA THR A 207 10.57 5.06 -0.17
C THR A 207 10.19 6.45 0.34
N GLN A 208 10.97 7.47 -0.03
CA GLN A 208 10.70 8.85 0.38
C GLN A 208 9.32 9.34 -0.09
N GLU A 209 8.89 8.93 -1.28
CA GLU A 209 7.56 9.21 -1.85
C GLU A 209 6.43 8.58 -1.02
N GLN A 210 6.63 7.35 -0.54
CA GLN A 210 5.66 6.71 0.36
C GLN A 210 5.59 7.44 1.70
N LEU A 211 6.74 7.85 2.25
CA LEU A 211 6.79 8.59 3.51
C LEU A 211 6.12 9.96 3.39
N SER A 212 6.40 10.72 2.32
CA SER A 212 5.80 12.04 2.10
C SER A 212 4.27 11.93 1.95
N GLU A 213 3.79 10.92 1.24
CA GLU A 213 2.36 10.67 1.11
C GLU A 213 1.72 10.27 2.45
N LEU A 214 2.35 9.40 3.24
CA LEU A 214 1.85 9.04 4.57
C LEU A 214 1.77 10.25 5.50
N VAL A 215 2.78 11.13 5.47
CA VAL A 215 2.76 12.39 6.22
C VAL A 215 1.59 13.27 5.77
N ARG A 216 1.41 13.46 4.46
CA ARG A 216 0.29 14.25 3.91
C ARG A 216 -1.07 13.70 4.36
N LEU A 217 -1.26 12.39 4.29
CA LEU A 217 -2.51 11.72 4.68
C LEU A 217 -2.76 11.83 6.19
N ASN A 218 -1.72 11.74 7.02
CA ASN A 218 -1.86 11.95 8.46
C ASN A 218 -2.29 13.39 8.77
N THR A 219 -1.70 14.39 8.12
CA THR A 219 -2.13 15.79 8.27
C THR A 219 -3.61 15.98 7.91
N ILE A 220 -4.07 15.38 6.81
CA ILE A 220 -5.48 15.47 6.40
C ILE A 220 -6.39 14.73 7.38
N ASN A 221 -5.95 13.58 7.90
CA ASN A 221 -6.70 12.83 8.91
C ASN A 221 -6.85 13.62 10.21
N ASP A 222 -5.83 14.36 10.63
CA ASP A 222 -5.91 15.19 11.83
C ASP A 222 -6.89 16.36 11.63
N ILE A 223 -6.80 17.06 10.48
CA ILE A 223 -7.80 18.07 10.10
C ILE A 223 -9.21 17.48 10.05
N THR A 224 -9.35 16.26 9.50
CA THR A 224 -10.64 15.57 9.42
C THR A 224 -11.19 15.30 10.81
N LYS A 225 -10.37 14.80 11.75
CA LYS A 225 -10.78 14.58 13.14
C LYS A 225 -11.26 15.87 13.80
N ASP A 226 -10.53 16.97 13.64
CA ASP A 226 -10.88 18.26 14.24
C ASP A 226 -12.28 18.72 13.74
N LEU A 227 -12.52 18.65 12.43
CA LEU A 227 -13.83 18.97 11.84
C LEU A 227 -14.96 18.08 12.38
N PHE A 228 -14.70 16.80 12.62
CA PHE A 228 -15.70 15.88 13.17
C PHE A 228 -15.93 16.04 14.68
N ILE A 229 -14.92 16.45 15.44
CA ILE A 229 -15.06 16.79 16.88
C ILE A 229 -15.92 18.04 17.02
N ASP A 230 -15.67 19.06 16.19
CA ASP A 230 -16.48 20.28 16.14
C ASP A 230 -17.93 19.97 15.73
N TYR A 231 -18.13 19.08 14.74
CA TYR A 231 -19.46 18.64 14.34
C TYR A 231 -20.21 17.87 15.44
N ASN A 232 -19.52 16.96 16.15
CA ASN A 232 -20.10 16.21 17.26
C ASN A 232 -20.44 17.12 18.46
N SER A 233 -19.64 18.15 18.73
CA SER A 233 -19.94 19.12 19.78
C SER A 233 -21.13 20.05 19.44
N GLN A 234 -21.38 20.30 18.14
CA GLN A 234 -22.54 21.08 17.68
C GLN A 234 -23.83 20.24 17.54
N PHE A 235 -23.76 18.94 17.26
CA PHE A 235 -24.95 18.14 16.89
C PHE A 235 -25.24 16.88 17.74
N CYS A 236 -24.40 16.50 18.71
CA CYS A 236 -24.65 15.31 19.53
C CYS A 236 -25.02 15.63 21.00
N LYS A 237 -26.29 16.02 21.20
CA LYS A 237 -27.11 15.43 22.28
C LYS A 237 -27.89 14.26 21.68
N ILE A 238 -27.22 13.17 21.35
CA ILE A 238 -27.88 11.90 21.05
C ILE A 238 -27.82 11.07 22.33
N PRO A 239 -28.95 10.82 23.02
CA PRO A 239 -28.94 9.97 24.20
C PRO A 239 -28.74 8.51 23.76
N ASN A 240 -27.83 7.81 24.44
CA ASN A 240 -27.68 6.34 24.44
C ASN A 240 -27.21 5.64 23.15
N VAL A 241 -26.02 6.01 22.63
CA VAL A 241 -25.17 5.00 22.00
C VAL A 241 -23.74 5.20 22.50
N ASP A 242 -23.34 4.34 23.45
CA ASP A 242 -21.97 4.21 23.92
C ASP A 242 -21.06 3.71 22.78
N VAL A 243 -20.70 4.61 21.85
CA VAL A 243 -19.54 4.41 20.99
C VAL A 243 -18.35 4.85 21.82
N ALA A 244 -17.79 3.91 22.58
CA ALA A 244 -16.57 4.07 23.35
C ALA A 244 -15.38 4.38 22.42
N ILE A 245 -15.22 5.64 22.04
CA ILE A 245 -13.95 6.18 21.55
C ILE A 245 -13.14 6.47 22.81
N ASN A 246 -12.47 5.44 23.31
CA ASN A 246 -11.57 5.56 24.45
C ASN A 246 -10.30 6.28 23.97
N ILE A 247 -10.31 7.61 24.06
CA ILE A 247 -9.10 8.44 24.00
C ILE A 247 -8.50 8.40 25.40
N GLN A 248 -7.55 7.50 25.63
CA GLN A 248 -6.75 7.54 26.85
C GLN A 248 -5.54 8.47 26.65
N GLN A 249 -5.34 9.25 27.71
CA GLN A 249 -4.42 10.35 27.96
C GLN A 249 -2.96 9.92 27.95
#